data_AF-A0A956JPP4-F1
#
_entry.id   AF-A0A956JPP4-F1
#
_cell.length_a   1.000
_cell.length_b   1.000
_cell.length_c   1.000
_cell.angle_alpha   90.00
_cell.angle_beta   90.00
_cell.angle_gamma   90.00
#
_symmetry.space_group_name_H-M   'P 1'
#
loop_
_entity.id
_entity.type
_entity.pdbx_description
1 polymer ?
#
loop_
_entity_poly.entity_id
_entity_poly.type
_entity_poly.pdbx_seq_one_letter_code
_entity_poly.pdbx_strand_id
1 'polypeptide(L)'
;MTKRTKERGPRRQLERLHRTVDVPQANKLENVRQLAAAVREGIHHPTALLELLDVDHRHFAYYRQAALILGVIDTDDEGLTLSDRGQELLATAEGSADERIVFRRGVLAAPALKPFSAYFEGDDVELAQLAHRLGVLTGLSHSTAMRRAQTLVQWRRYITGPGTPDVGVMAREKCEHGTLVTTSDFSTHALKVAKEEPRLRLVTGAQLVDPLAHHAVGLRLGRYGEIVHGAHDGRAGQLG
;
A
#
# COMPACT_ATOMS: atom_id res chain seq x y z
N MET A 1 -3.54 54.72 18.42
CA MET A 1 -3.89 54.18 17.09
C MET A 1 -3.24 52.81 16.95
N THR A 2 -3.97 51.75 17.29
CA THR A 2 -3.42 50.39 17.42
C THR A 2 -3.99 49.53 16.29
N LYS A 3 -3.13 49.09 15.37
CA LYS A 3 -3.50 48.25 14.22
C LYS A 3 -3.90 46.86 14.73
N ARG A 4 -5.15 46.44 14.48
CA ARG A 4 -5.61 45.06 14.70
C ARG A 4 -5.08 44.17 13.58
N THR A 5 -4.18 43.26 13.93
CA THR A 5 -3.74 42.13 13.12
C THR A 5 -4.91 41.18 12.93
N LYS A 6 -5.30 40.92 11.68
CA LYS A 6 -6.38 40.00 11.34
C LYS A 6 -5.76 38.62 11.12
N GLU A 7 -5.68 37.83 12.18
CA GLU A 7 -5.35 36.41 12.13
C GLU A 7 -6.31 35.71 11.16
N ARG A 8 -5.77 35.20 10.05
CA ARG A 8 -6.49 34.30 9.15
C ARG A 8 -6.21 32.87 9.61
N GLY A 9 -7.15 32.32 10.39
CA GLY A 9 -7.15 30.90 10.74
C GLY A 9 -7.22 29.99 9.49
N PRO A 10 -6.78 28.73 9.61
CA PRO A 10 -6.70 27.82 8.48
C PRO A 10 -8.11 27.51 7.97
N ARG A 11 -8.38 27.93 6.73
CA ARG A 11 -9.63 27.59 6.03
C ARG A 11 -9.68 26.08 5.83
N ARG A 12 -10.41 25.39 6.70
CA ARG A 12 -11.01 24.07 6.43
C ARG A 12 -12.01 24.22 5.28
N GLN A 13 -11.52 24.12 4.05
CA GLN A 13 -12.35 24.07 2.86
C GLN A 13 -12.56 22.59 2.54
N LEU A 14 -13.81 22.12 2.65
CA LEU A 14 -14.23 20.89 1.99
C LEU A 14 -14.04 21.10 0.49
N GLU A 15 -12.88 20.74 -0.03
CA GLU A 15 -12.59 20.83 -1.45
C GLU A 15 -13.32 19.68 -2.16
N ARG A 16 -14.26 20.02 -3.03
CA ARG A 16 -14.54 19.14 -4.18
C ARG A 16 -13.18 18.91 -4.88
N LEU A 17 -13.00 17.81 -5.60
CA LEU A 17 -11.87 17.68 -6.53
C LEU A 17 -11.97 18.80 -7.57
N HIS A 18 -11.43 19.99 -7.26
CA HIS A 18 -11.72 21.21 -8.00
C HIS A 18 -10.82 21.35 -9.22
N ARG A 19 -9.77 20.51 -9.35
CA ARG A 19 -8.87 20.57 -10.49
C ARG A 19 -8.43 19.19 -10.95
N THR A 20 -8.32 19.04 -12.26
CA THR A 20 -7.70 17.89 -12.91
C THR A 20 -6.25 17.67 -12.49
N VAL A 21 -5.60 18.56 -11.73
CA VAL A 21 -4.26 18.33 -11.19
C VAL A 21 -4.27 17.41 -9.95
N ASP A 22 -5.42 17.21 -9.32
CA ASP A 22 -5.51 16.56 -8.00
C ASP A 22 -5.64 15.03 -8.08
N VAL A 23 -5.87 14.46 -9.26
CA VAL A 23 -5.88 13.00 -9.45
C VAL A 23 -4.52 12.53 -9.99
N PRO A 24 -3.83 11.60 -9.31
CA PRO A 24 -2.47 11.22 -9.65
C PRO A 24 -2.35 10.61 -11.06
N GLN A 25 -1.22 10.90 -11.72
CA GLN A 25 -0.80 10.28 -12.99
C GLN A 25 0.58 9.58 -12.87
N ALA A 26 1.15 9.57 -11.66
CA ALA A 26 2.43 8.97 -11.32
C ALA A 26 2.24 7.50 -10.95
N ASN A 27 2.53 6.57 -11.85
CA ASN A 27 2.21 5.15 -11.65
C ASN A 27 3.08 4.43 -10.59
N LYS A 28 4.27 4.94 -10.29
CA LYS A 28 5.27 4.27 -9.44
C LYS A 28 5.44 5.01 -8.11
N LEU A 29 5.02 4.41 -7.01
CA LEU A 29 5.22 5.02 -5.67
C LEU A 29 6.70 5.00 -5.26
N GLU A 30 7.49 4.13 -5.86
CA GLU A 30 8.94 4.04 -5.73
C GLU A 30 9.61 5.38 -6.12
N ASN A 31 9.17 5.99 -7.23
CA ASN A 31 9.69 7.30 -7.66
C ASN A 31 9.26 8.42 -6.71
N VAL A 32 8.12 8.29 -6.01
CA VAL A 32 7.74 9.23 -4.94
C VAL A 32 8.70 9.12 -3.75
N ARG A 33 9.10 7.90 -3.38
CA ARG A 33 10.13 7.67 -2.35
C ARG A 33 11.47 8.24 -2.76
N GLN A 34 11.91 7.99 -3.99
CA GLN A 34 13.18 8.53 -4.50
C GLN A 34 13.20 10.06 -4.50
N LEU A 35 12.08 10.70 -4.87
CA LEU A 35 11.94 12.16 -4.76
C LEU A 35 12.09 12.63 -3.31
N ALA A 36 11.47 11.94 -2.36
CA ALA A 36 11.59 12.25 -0.94
C ALA A 36 13.04 12.13 -0.45
N ALA A 37 13.75 11.08 -0.88
CA ALA A 37 15.17 10.87 -0.56
C ALA A 37 16.05 12.01 -1.11
N ALA A 38 15.81 12.43 -2.35
CA ALA A 38 16.52 13.53 -2.98
C ALA A 38 16.32 14.86 -2.23
N VAL A 39 15.08 15.14 -1.82
CA VAL A 39 14.75 16.32 -1.03
C VAL A 39 15.47 16.29 0.34
N ARG A 40 15.54 15.13 1.00
CA ARG A 40 16.30 14.97 2.26
C ARG A 40 17.79 15.26 2.07
N GLU A 41 18.35 14.90 0.92
CA GLU A 41 19.76 15.12 0.58
C GLU A 41 20.06 16.55 0.12
N GLY A 42 19.05 17.44 0.12
CA GLY A 42 19.22 18.83 -0.29
C GLY A 42 19.25 19.02 -1.81
N ILE A 43 18.84 18.02 -2.59
CA ILE A 43 18.78 18.11 -4.04
C ILE A 43 17.49 18.83 -4.43
N HIS A 44 17.60 20.13 -4.70
CA HIS A 44 16.46 20.98 -5.07
C HIS A 44 16.48 21.44 -6.53
N HIS A 45 17.57 21.20 -7.27
CA HIS A 45 17.70 21.63 -8.65
C HIS A 45 16.83 20.76 -9.58
N PRO A 46 15.89 21.33 -10.37
CA PRO A 46 14.95 20.55 -11.17
C PRO A 46 15.61 19.56 -12.15
N THR A 47 16.70 19.95 -12.81
CA THR A 47 17.44 19.06 -13.73
C THR A 47 18.04 17.86 -13.03
N ALA A 48 18.61 18.05 -11.83
CA ALA A 48 19.20 16.94 -11.06
C ALA A 48 18.13 15.95 -10.60
N LEU A 49 16.95 16.45 -10.23
CA LEU A 49 15.81 15.61 -9.85
C LEU A 49 15.24 14.81 -11.03
N LEU A 50 15.24 15.39 -12.23
CA LEU A 50 14.82 14.71 -13.46
C LEU A 50 15.75 13.55 -13.82
N GLU A 51 17.05 13.81 -13.78
CA GLU A 51 18.10 12.82 -14.04
C GLU A 51 18.05 11.70 -13.00
N LEU A 52 17.94 12.04 -11.71
CA LEU A 52 17.89 11.06 -10.62
C LEU A 52 16.69 10.10 -10.76
N LEU A 53 15.53 10.63 -11.14
CA LEU A 53 14.31 9.84 -11.28
C LEU A 53 14.19 9.14 -12.64
N ASP A 54 15.09 9.44 -13.58
CA ASP A 54 15.06 9.00 -14.98
C ASP A 54 13.72 9.30 -15.66
N VAL A 55 13.28 10.57 -15.59
CA VAL A 55 12.00 11.03 -16.13
C VAL A 55 12.10 12.38 -16.83
N ASP A 56 11.18 12.63 -17.76
CA ASP A 56 11.01 13.96 -18.36
C ASP A 56 10.29 14.96 -17.40
N HIS A 57 10.30 16.24 -17.78
CA HIS A 57 9.66 17.32 -17.01
C HIS A 57 8.20 17.06 -16.65
N ARG A 58 7.45 16.44 -17.57
CA ARG A 58 6.02 16.19 -17.39
C ARG A 58 5.80 15.09 -16.36
N HIS A 59 6.57 14.01 -16.45
CA HIS A 59 6.54 12.91 -15.50
C HIS A 59 7.03 13.33 -14.11
N PHE A 60 8.06 14.17 -14.04
CA PHE A 60 8.48 14.78 -12.77
C PHE A 60 7.38 15.59 -12.11
N ALA A 61 6.67 16.44 -12.88
CA ALA A 61 5.54 17.18 -12.34
C ALA A 61 4.46 16.26 -11.75
N TYR A 62 4.25 15.08 -12.34
CA TYR A 62 3.34 14.07 -11.80
C TYR A 62 3.84 13.47 -10.49
N TYR A 63 5.12 13.12 -10.38
CA TYR A 63 5.69 12.57 -9.15
C TYR A 63 5.73 13.60 -8.02
N ARG A 64 6.10 14.84 -8.32
CA ARG A 64 6.02 15.96 -7.37
C ARG A 64 4.59 16.16 -6.86
N GLN A 65 3.61 16.18 -7.76
CA GLN A 65 2.21 16.33 -7.37
C GLN A 65 1.72 15.13 -6.55
N ALA A 66 2.11 13.91 -6.91
CA ALA A 66 1.77 12.71 -6.12
C ALA A 66 2.36 12.76 -4.71
N ALA A 67 3.63 13.19 -4.57
CA ALA A 67 4.28 13.35 -3.28
C ALA A 67 3.56 14.38 -2.40
N LEU A 68 3.08 15.50 -2.98
CA LEU A 68 2.25 16.49 -2.29
C LEU A 68 0.88 15.92 -1.87
N ILE A 69 0.18 15.23 -2.78
CA ILE A 69 -1.13 14.61 -2.50
C ILE A 69 -1.01 13.61 -1.34
N LEU A 70 0.06 12.81 -1.34
CA LEU A 70 0.34 11.83 -0.31
C LEU A 70 0.92 12.45 0.96
N GLY A 71 1.18 13.76 0.98
CA GLY A 71 1.79 14.48 2.09
C GLY A 71 3.16 13.94 2.46
N VAL A 72 3.94 13.45 1.49
CA VAL A 72 5.32 12.97 1.66
C VAL A 72 6.30 14.14 1.64
N ILE A 73 6.00 15.15 0.82
CA ILE A 73 6.74 16.40 0.77
C ILE A 73 5.76 17.55 0.92
N ASP A 74 6.27 18.69 1.35
CA ASP A 74 5.59 19.98 1.39
C ASP A 74 6.29 20.97 0.45
N THR A 75 5.64 22.12 0.25
CA THR A 75 6.22 23.26 -0.46
C THR A 75 6.19 24.48 0.42
N ASP A 76 7.32 25.17 0.52
CA ASP A 76 7.46 26.46 1.19
C ASP A 76 8.12 27.49 0.25
N ASP A 77 8.54 28.62 0.82
CA ASP A 77 9.17 29.72 0.08
C ASP A 77 10.57 29.34 -0.47
N GLU A 78 11.22 28.32 0.11
CA GLU A 78 12.57 27.86 -0.27
C GLU A 78 12.54 26.67 -1.25
N GLY A 79 11.40 25.99 -1.37
CA GLY A 79 11.16 25.00 -2.40
C GLY A 79 10.44 23.77 -1.89
N LEU A 80 11.02 22.59 -2.15
CA LEU A 80 10.47 21.31 -1.69
C LEU A 80 11.12 20.94 -0.36
N THR A 81 10.30 20.63 0.64
CA THR A 81 10.74 20.16 1.95
C THR A 81 10.09 18.83 2.32
N LEU A 82 10.76 18.07 3.18
CA LEU A 82 10.28 16.75 3.59
C LEU A 82 9.30 16.90 4.75
N SER A 83 8.12 16.28 4.65
CA SER A 83 7.13 16.30 5.72
C SER A 83 7.45 15.26 6.80
N ASP A 84 6.73 15.28 7.93
CA ASP A 84 6.82 14.23 8.97
C ASP A 84 6.57 12.82 8.40
N ARG A 85 5.61 12.69 7.47
CA ARG A 85 5.32 11.41 6.81
C ARG A 85 6.42 11.04 5.81
N GLY A 86 7.03 12.02 5.15
CA GLY A 86 8.21 11.78 4.31
C GLY A 86 9.39 11.24 5.12
N GLN A 87 9.62 11.79 6.31
CA GLN A 87 10.62 11.27 7.24
C GLN A 87 10.30 9.84 7.68
N GLU A 88 9.04 9.58 8.06
CA GLU A 88 8.56 8.23 8.40
C GLU A 88 8.79 7.24 7.25
N LEU A 89 8.45 7.64 6.02
CA LEU A 89 8.65 6.83 4.82
C LEU A 89 10.13 6.50 4.62
N LEU A 90 11.03 7.47 4.73
CA LEU A 90 12.46 7.24 4.51
C LEU A 90 13.14 6.46 5.64
N ALA A 91 12.49 6.32 6.80
CA ALA A 91 12.94 5.46 7.89
C ALA A 91 12.66 3.98 7.64
N THR A 92 11.75 3.63 6.72
CA THR A 92 11.46 2.24 6.36
C THR A 92 12.48 1.70 5.36
N ALA A 93 12.63 0.38 5.28
CA ALA A 93 13.33 -0.24 4.16
C ALA A 93 12.49 -0.11 2.86
N GLU A 94 13.15 0.08 1.72
CA GLU A 94 12.50 0.13 0.41
C GLU A 94 11.88 -1.23 0.06
N GLY A 95 10.68 -1.22 -0.51
CA GLY A 95 9.87 -2.39 -0.83
C GLY A 95 9.27 -3.11 0.39
N SER A 96 9.46 -2.59 1.61
CA SER A 96 9.03 -3.27 2.84
C SER A 96 7.53 -3.19 3.10
N ALA A 97 7.03 -4.01 4.03
CA ALA A 97 5.65 -3.91 4.51
C ALA A 97 5.39 -2.58 5.24
N ASP A 98 6.37 -2.10 6.00
CA ASP A 98 6.27 -0.83 6.72
C ASP A 98 6.15 0.35 5.76
N GLU A 99 6.93 0.35 4.67
CA GLU A 99 6.79 1.33 3.60
C GLU A 99 5.36 1.36 3.03
N ARG A 100 4.80 0.19 2.74
CA ARG A 100 3.44 0.07 2.22
C ARG A 100 2.40 0.60 3.20
N ILE A 101 2.61 0.40 4.51
CA ILE A 101 1.74 0.96 5.56
C ILE A 101 1.77 2.50 5.53
N VAL A 102 2.96 3.10 5.41
CA VAL A 102 3.12 4.57 5.34
C VAL A 102 2.42 5.11 4.10
N PHE A 103 2.64 4.50 2.92
CA PHE A 103 1.94 4.90 1.70
C PHE A 103 0.43 4.70 1.80
N ARG A 104 -0.05 3.58 2.34
CA ARG A 104 -1.49 3.33 2.53
C ARG A 104 -2.12 4.41 3.41
N ARG A 105 -1.46 4.80 4.51
CA ARG A 105 -1.91 5.91 5.34
C ARG A 105 -1.95 7.23 4.56
N GLY A 106 -0.95 7.50 3.73
CA GLY A 106 -0.93 8.66 2.83
C GLY A 106 -2.11 8.68 1.86
N VAL A 107 -2.37 7.55 1.19
CA VAL A 107 -3.47 7.38 0.23
C VAL A 107 -4.83 7.61 0.90
N LEU A 108 -5.07 7.00 2.06
CA LEU A 108 -6.34 7.12 2.79
C LEU A 108 -6.54 8.50 3.42
N ALA A 109 -5.47 9.19 3.79
CA ALA A 109 -5.53 10.54 4.34
C ALA A 109 -5.69 11.63 3.27
N ALA A 110 -5.36 11.35 2.01
CA ALA A 110 -5.36 12.33 0.93
C ALA A 110 -6.79 12.79 0.58
N PRO A 111 -7.13 14.09 0.72
CA PRO A 111 -8.47 14.60 0.42
C PRO A 111 -8.93 14.30 -1.01
N ALA A 112 -8.02 14.41 -1.98
CA ALA A 112 -8.27 14.12 -3.39
C ALA A 112 -8.65 12.65 -3.66
N LEU A 113 -8.23 11.73 -2.79
CA LEU A 113 -8.50 10.29 -2.95
C LEU A 113 -9.67 9.81 -2.10
N LYS A 114 -10.23 10.66 -1.24
CA LYS A 114 -11.37 10.33 -0.38
C LYS A 114 -12.56 9.68 -1.13
N PRO A 115 -12.94 10.11 -2.35
CA PRO A 115 -14.00 9.42 -3.09
C PRO A 115 -13.67 7.95 -3.38
N PHE A 116 -12.40 7.58 -3.46
CA PHE A 116 -11.93 6.23 -3.80
C PHE A 116 -11.47 5.45 -2.56
N SER A 117 -11.77 5.90 -1.33
CA SER A 117 -11.30 5.24 -0.10
C SER A 117 -11.70 3.77 -0.03
N ALA A 118 -12.96 3.45 -0.31
CA ALA A 118 -13.48 2.08 -0.28
C ALA A 118 -12.71 1.14 -1.23
N TYR A 119 -12.32 1.63 -2.41
CA TYR A 119 -11.48 0.90 -3.36
C TYR A 119 -10.09 0.58 -2.78
N PHE A 120 -9.48 1.53 -2.07
CA PHE A 120 -8.19 1.30 -1.40
C PHE A 120 -8.31 0.47 -0.10
N GLU A 121 -9.51 0.36 0.45
CA GLU A 121 -9.80 -0.44 1.64
C GLU A 121 -10.08 -1.91 1.34
N GLY A 122 -10.49 -2.25 0.11
CA GLY A 122 -10.67 -3.64 -0.28
C GLY A 122 -11.72 -3.88 -1.36
N ASP A 123 -12.61 -2.91 -1.60
CA ASP A 123 -13.72 -3.10 -2.54
C ASP A 123 -13.20 -3.40 -3.95
N ASP A 124 -13.75 -4.45 -4.56
CA ASP A 124 -13.45 -4.75 -5.95
C ASP A 124 -14.22 -3.79 -6.85
N VAL A 125 -13.48 -3.01 -7.63
CA VAL A 125 -14.05 -2.01 -8.54
C VAL A 125 -13.30 -2.13 -9.85
N GLU A 126 -14.07 -2.45 -10.89
CA GLU A 126 -13.55 -2.58 -12.25
C GLU A 126 -12.90 -1.28 -12.73
N LEU A 127 -11.85 -1.41 -13.55
CA LEU A 127 -11.10 -0.27 -14.07
C LEU A 127 -12.01 0.75 -14.79
N ALA A 128 -12.99 0.26 -15.56
CA ALA A 128 -13.94 1.10 -16.27
C ALA A 128 -14.84 1.91 -15.31
N GLN A 129 -15.21 1.34 -14.16
CA GLN A 129 -16.02 2.03 -13.16
C GLN A 129 -15.20 3.11 -12.45
N LEU A 130 -13.93 2.83 -12.12
CA LEU A 130 -13.01 3.85 -11.59
C LEU A 130 -12.84 5.01 -12.57
N ALA A 131 -12.63 4.71 -13.85
CA ALA A 131 -12.49 5.73 -14.89
C ALA A 131 -13.77 6.55 -15.09
N HIS A 132 -14.93 5.90 -15.11
CA HIS A 132 -16.21 6.60 -15.18
C HIS A 132 -16.39 7.56 -14.00
N ARG A 133 -16.15 7.07 -12.77
CA ARG A 133 -16.24 7.88 -11.55
C ARG A 133 -15.28 9.07 -11.57
N LEU A 134 -14.05 8.85 -12.03
CA LEU A 134 -13.07 9.93 -12.24
C LEU A 134 -13.60 10.97 -13.23
N GLY A 135 -14.12 10.53 -14.38
CA GLY A 135 -14.70 11.41 -15.39
C GLY A 135 -15.83 12.28 -14.84
N VAL A 136 -16.77 11.68 -14.09
CA VAL A 136 -17.90 12.40 -13.47
C VAL A 136 -17.42 13.41 -12.43
N LEU A 137 -16.45 13.06 -11.59
CA LEU A 137 -15.99 13.92 -10.50
C LEU A 137 -15.10 15.08 -10.97
N THR A 138 -14.44 14.95 -12.12
CA THR A 138 -13.38 15.88 -12.55
C THR A 138 -13.60 16.51 -13.93
N GLY A 139 -14.60 16.05 -14.69
CA GLY A 139 -14.85 16.51 -16.06
C GLY A 139 -13.82 16.04 -17.10
N LEU A 140 -12.99 15.04 -16.76
CA LEU A 140 -11.96 14.52 -17.65
C LEU A 140 -12.56 13.76 -18.85
N SER A 141 -11.85 13.81 -19.99
CA SER A 141 -12.14 12.92 -21.11
C SER A 141 -12.00 11.46 -20.69
N HIS A 142 -12.75 10.57 -21.34
CA HIS A 142 -12.71 9.12 -21.05
C HIS A 142 -11.29 8.55 -21.08
N SER A 143 -10.50 8.89 -22.12
CA SER A 143 -9.11 8.42 -22.24
C SER A 143 -8.21 8.90 -21.09
N THR A 144 -8.40 10.15 -20.64
CA THR A 144 -7.61 10.71 -19.52
C THR A 144 -8.03 10.10 -18.19
N ALA A 145 -9.33 9.89 -18.00
CA ALA A 145 -9.87 9.24 -16.81
C ALA A 145 -9.41 7.78 -16.71
N MET A 146 -9.41 7.03 -17.82
CA MET A 146 -8.85 5.68 -17.90
C MET A 146 -7.37 5.65 -17.52
N ARG A 147 -6.57 6.59 -18.04
CA ARG A 147 -5.14 6.67 -17.70
C ARG A 147 -4.91 6.89 -16.21
N ARG A 148 -5.74 7.71 -15.56
CA ARG A 148 -5.65 7.97 -14.11
C ARG A 148 -6.20 6.82 -13.27
N ALA A 149 -7.24 6.15 -13.74
CA ALA A 149 -7.74 4.94 -13.10
C ALA A 149 -6.65 3.86 -13.03
N GLN A 150 -5.84 3.72 -14.09
CA GLN A 150 -4.67 2.84 -14.07
C GLN A 150 -3.67 3.23 -12.97
N THR A 151 -3.44 4.52 -12.74
CA THR A 151 -2.59 4.99 -11.63
C THR A 151 -3.13 4.53 -10.27
N LEU A 152 -4.45 4.66 -10.03
CA LEU A 152 -5.07 4.18 -8.79
C LEU A 152 -4.92 2.67 -8.61
N VAL A 153 -5.06 1.89 -9.70
CA VAL A 153 -4.83 0.44 -9.69
C VAL A 153 -3.38 0.11 -9.32
N GLN A 154 -2.41 0.81 -9.92
CA GLN A 154 -0.99 0.61 -9.62
C GLN A 154 -0.67 0.93 -8.17
N TRP A 155 -1.22 2.03 -7.65
CA TRP A 155 -1.05 2.42 -6.25
C TRP A 155 -1.66 1.38 -5.31
N ARG A 156 -2.88 0.92 -5.58
CA ARG A 156 -3.52 -0.13 -4.78
C ARG A 156 -2.67 -1.40 -4.77
N ARG A 157 -2.23 -1.86 -5.94
CA ARG A 157 -1.37 -3.05 -6.07
C ARG A 157 -0.08 -2.90 -5.26
N TYR A 158 0.54 -1.73 -5.28
CA TYR A 158 1.75 -1.47 -4.52
C TYR A 158 1.48 -1.50 -3.01
N ILE A 159 0.47 -0.78 -2.51
CA ILE A 159 0.20 -0.70 -1.06
C ILE A 159 -0.38 -1.99 -0.47
N THR A 160 -1.02 -2.84 -1.28
CA THR A 160 -1.41 -4.20 -0.85
C THR A 160 -0.25 -5.19 -0.94
N GLY A 161 0.80 -4.87 -1.69
CA GLY A 161 1.92 -5.76 -1.97
C GLY A 161 1.55 -6.93 -2.89
N PRO A 162 2.52 -7.79 -3.24
CA PRO A 162 2.23 -9.09 -3.82
C PRO A 162 1.34 -9.83 -2.83
N GLY A 163 0.10 -10.13 -3.22
CA GLY A 163 -0.99 -10.49 -2.33
C GLY A 163 -0.53 -11.31 -1.13
N THR A 164 -0.37 -10.65 0.01
CA THR A 164 -0.48 -11.36 1.27
C THR A 164 -1.94 -11.76 1.33
N PRO A 165 -2.29 -13.07 1.27
CA PRO A 165 -3.58 -13.47 1.78
C PRO A 165 -3.69 -12.90 3.20
N ASP A 166 -4.91 -12.66 3.65
CA ASP A 166 -5.23 -12.14 4.97
C ASP A 166 -4.65 -13.08 6.06
N VAL A 167 -3.35 -13.00 6.30
CA VAL A 167 -2.65 -13.73 7.35
C VAL A 167 -2.90 -12.88 8.57
N GLY A 168 -4.02 -13.19 9.22
CA GLY A 168 -4.27 -12.78 10.59
C GLY A 168 -2.99 -13.02 11.39
N VAL A 169 -2.40 -11.95 11.88
CA VAL A 169 -1.38 -12.02 12.92
C VAL A 169 -2.08 -12.62 14.13
N MET A 170 -2.04 -13.95 14.23
CA MET A 170 -2.32 -14.64 15.48
C MET A 170 -1.31 -14.10 16.50
N ALA A 171 -1.85 -13.64 17.62
CA ALA A 171 -1.23 -12.88 18.68
C ALA A 171 0.28 -13.12 18.91
N ARG A 172 0.99 -12.02 19.25
CA ARG A 172 2.35 -11.98 19.82
C ARG A 172 2.40 -12.62 21.22
N GLU A 173 1.99 -13.87 21.35
CA GLU A 173 2.27 -14.67 22.55
C GLU A 173 3.22 -15.80 22.18
N LYS A 174 4.49 -15.62 22.57
CA LYS A 174 5.57 -16.61 22.66
C LYS A 174 5.42 -17.87 21.78
N CYS A 175 5.51 -17.72 20.46
CA CYS A 175 5.86 -18.85 19.61
C CYS A 175 7.38 -19.03 19.67
N GLU A 176 7.86 -20.17 20.18
CA GLU A 176 9.29 -20.51 20.20
C GLU A 176 9.90 -20.59 18.78
N HIS A 177 9.06 -20.76 17.76
CA HIS A 177 9.44 -20.89 16.36
C HIS A 177 8.46 -20.12 15.45
N GLY A 178 8.98 -19.44 14.42
CA GLY A 178 8.19 -18.88 13.33
C GLY A 178 7.89 -19.95 12.28
N THR A 179 6.63 -20.10 11.88
CA THR A 179 6.24 -21.00 10.79
C THR A 179 5.82 -20.18 9.59
N LEU A 180 6.48 -20.40 8.44
CA LEU A 180 6.11 -19.77 7.18
C LEU A 180 5.42 -20.80 6.30
N VAL A 181 4.23 -20.45 5.82
CA VAL A 181 3.34 -21.34 5.08
C VAL A 181 3.09 -20.79 3.69
N THR A 182 3.13 -21.67 2.68
CA THR A 182 2.77 -21.34 1.30
C THR A 182 1.98 -22.48 0.65
N THR A 183 1.13 -22.14 -0.32
CA THR A 183 0.40 -23.08 -1.17
C THR A 183 1.22 -23.56 -2.38
N SER A 184 2.46 -23.07 -2.53
CA SER A 184 3.38 -23.41 -3.61
C SER A 184 4.72 -23.91 -3.05
N ASP A 185 5.55 -24.53 -3.89
CA ASP A 185 6.87 -24.96 -3.47
C ASP A 185 7.76 -23.77 -3.04
N PHE A 186 8.54 -23.98 -1.98
CA PHE A 186 9.53 -23.01 -1.54
C PHE A 186 10.68 -22.93 -2.56
N SER A 187 11.18 -21.72 -2.80
CA SER A 187 12.38 -21.55 -3.61
C SER A 187 13.59 -22.23 -2.95
N THR A 188 14.55 -22.67 -3.76
CA THR A 188 15.82 -23.25 -3.27
C THR A 188 16.52 -22.33 -2.26
N HIS A 189 16.41 -21.01 -2.46
CA HIS A 189 16.94 -20.02 -1.53
C HIS A 189 16.22 -20.05 -0.18
N ALA A 190 14.89 -20.06 -0.16
CA ALA A 190 14.10 -20.13 1.07
C ALA A 190 14.41 -21.42 1.86
N LEU A 191 14.50 -22.56 1.16
CA LEU A 191 14.89 -23.84 1.77
C LEU A 191 16.30 -23.80 2.38
N LYS A 192 17.24 -23.08 1.75
CA LYS A 192 18.60 -22.90 2.30
C LYS A 192 18.58 -22.05 3.57
N VAL A 193 17.89 -20.90 3.54
CA VAL A 193 17.76 -20.00 4.69
C VAL A 193 17.11 -20.70 5.89
N ALA A 194 16.06 -21.49 5.66
CA ALA A 194 15.40 -22.22 6.74
C ALA A 194 16.24 -23.36 7.35
N LYS A 195 17.21 -23.91 6.61
CA LYS A 195 18.18 -24.86 7.20
C LYS A 195 19.16 -24.17 8.14
N GLU A 196 19.42 -22.89 7.91
CA GLU A 196 20.37 -22.07 8.67
C GLU A 196 19.70 -21.36 9.86
N GLU A 197 18.37 -21.22 9.85
CA GLU A 197 17.59 -20.58 10.93
C GLU A 197 16.79 -21.63 11.73
N PRO A 198 17.27 -22.07 12.90
CA PRO A 198 16.63 -23.14 13.69
C PRO A 198 15.24 -22.74 14.21
N ARG A 199 14.92 -21.44 14.27
CA ARG A 199 13.60 -20.96 14.68
C ARG A 199 12.60 -20.84 13.54
N LEU A 200 12.99 -21.12 12.29
CA LEU A 200 12.13 -20.98 11.13
C LEU A 200 11.76 -22.35 10.56
N ARG A 201 10.46 -22.65 10.56
CA ARG A 201 9.92 -23.84 9.91
C ARG A 201 9.19 -23.46 8.63
N LEU A 202 9.60 -24.06 7.52
CA LEU A 202 8.87 -23.97 6.26
C LEU A 202 7.91 -25.14 6.15
N VAL A 203 6.63 -24.85 5.94
CA VAL A 203 5.56 -25.84 5.90
C VAL A 203 4.72 -25.57 4.66
N THR A 204 4.48 -26.58 3.83
CA THR A 204 3.53 -26.42 2.72
C THR A 204 2.10 -26.40 3.26
N GLY A 205 1.15 -25.85 2.49
CA GLY A 205 -0.26 -25.85 2.87
C GLY A 205 -0.78 -27.24 3.26
N ALA A 206 -0.34 -28.30 2.57
CA ALA A 206 -0.66 -29.68 2.90
C ALA A 206 -0.07 -30.14 4.24
N GLN A 207 1.18 -29.79 4.53
CA GLN A 207 1.85 -30.14 5.79
C GLN A 207 1.32 -29.37 7.00
N LEU A 208 0.59 -28.27 6.78
CA LEU A 208 -0.03 -27.48 7.84
C LEU A 208 -1.34 -28.09 8.36
N VAL A 209 -2.00 -28.93 7.57
CA VAL A 209 -3.31 -29.51 7.91
C VAL A 209 -3.22 -30.38 9.16
N ASP A 210 -2.24 -31.29 9.25
CA ASP A 210 -2.13 -32.23 10.37
C ASP A 210 -1.82 -31.54 11.72
N PRO A 211 -0.86 -30.58 11.81
CA PRO A 211 -0.64 -29.81 13.03
C PRO A 211 -1.88 -29.03 13.48
N LEU A 212 -2.62 -28.42 12.55
CA LEU A 212 -3.80 -27.63 12.89
C LEU A 212 -4.98 -28.51 13.33
N ALA A 213 -5.14 -29.69 12.75
CA ALA A 213 -6.13 -30.68 13.19
C ALA A 213 -5.88 -31.14 14.63
N HIS A 214 -4.61 -31.27 15.06
CA HIS A 214 -4.25 -31.61 16.45
C HIS A 214 -4.71 -30.54 17.46
N HIS A 215 -4.87 -29.29 17.01
CA HIS A 215 -5.37 -28.17 17.80
C HIS A 215 -6.86 -27.88 17.59
N ALA A 216 -7.63 -28.88 17.15
CA ALA A 216 -9.07 -28.79 16.89
C ALA A 216 -9.47 -27.74 15.83
N VAL A 217 -8.54 -27.33 14.96
CA VAL A 217 -8.86 -26.48 13.82
C VAL A 217 -9.27 -27.39 12.66
N GLY A 218 -10.57 -27.44 12.36
CA GLY A 218 -11.12 -28.27 11.29
C GLY A 218 -10.75 -27.75 9.90
N LEU A 219 -9.58 -28.14 9.40
CA LEU A 219 -9.10 -27.86 8.04
C LEU A 219 -8.87 -29.16 7.30
N ARG A 220 -9.09 -29.14 5.99
CA ARG A 220 -8.81 -30.27 5.08
C ARG A 220 -8.21 -29.74 3.78
N LEU A 221 -7.40 -30.57 3.13
CA LEU A 221 -6.92 -30.28 1.79
C LEU A 221 -8.02 -30.63 0.77
N GLY A 222 -8.39 -29.65 -0.06
CA GLY A 222 -9.33 -29.79 -1.15
C GLY A 222 -8.72 -30.49 -2.37
N ARG A 223 -9.56 -30.75 -3.36
CA ARG A 223 -9.20 -31.55 -4.55
C ARG A 223 -8.14 -30.88 -5.42
N TYR A 224 -8.01 -29.55 -5.33
CA TYR A 224 -7.11 -28.73 -6.14
C TYR A 224 -5.97 -28.14 -5.29
N GLY A 225 -5.72 -28.68 -4.09
CA GLY A 225 -4.65 -28.22 -3.19
C GLY A 225 -5.02 -27.01 -2.34
N GLU A 226 -6.26 -26.54 -2.40
CA GLU A 226 -6.78 -25.49 -1.53
C GLU A 226 -6.96 -25.99 -0.08
N ILE A 227 -6.82 -25.12 0.91
CA ILE A 227 -7.21 -25.44 2.29
C ILE A 227 -8.67 -25.02 2.45
N VAL A 228 -9.54 -25.96 2.81
CA VAL A 228 -10.95 -25.67 3.10
C VAL A 228 -11.28 -26.04 4.53
N HIS A 229 -12.28 -25.36 5.10
CA HIS A 229 -12.83 -25.77 6.38
C HIS A 229 -13.45 -27.17 6.26
N GLY A 230 -13.04 -28.07 7.15
CA GLY A 230 -13.73 -29.32 7.40
C GLY A 230 -15.04 -29.01 8.11
N ALA A 231 -16.16 -29.54 7.61
CA ALA A 231 -17.38 -29.53 8.40
C ALA A 231 -17.08 -30.24 9.72
N HIS A 232 -17.45 -29.61 10.83
CA HIS A 232 -17.40 -30.24 12.14
C HIS A 232 -18.48 -31.33 12.13
N ASP A 233 -18.11 -32.56 11.73
CA ASP A 233 -19.00 -33.70 11.86
C ASP A 233 -19.23 -33.91 13.36
N GLY A 234 -20.37 -33.44 13.84
CA GLY A 234 -20.86 -33.61 15.20
C GLY A 234 -21.22 -35.07 15.48
N ARG A 235 -20.25 -35.98 15.43
CA ARG A 235 -20.34 -37.26 16.13
C ARG A 235 -19.61 -37.16 17.46
N ALA A 236 -20.33 -36.55 18.40
CA ALA A 236 -20.17 -36.87 19.80
C ALA A 236 -20.16 -38.39 19.96
N GLY A 237 -19.19 -38.90 20.71
CA GLY A 237 -19.12 -40.29 21.09
C GLY A 237 -20.46 -40.73 21.70
N GLN A 238 -20.99 -41.84 21.18
CA GLN A 238 -21.76 -42.73 22.02
C GLN A 238 -20.78 -43.38 22.98
N LEU A 239 -20.90 -43.00 24.25
CA LEU A 239 -20.46 -43.81 25.38
C LEU A 239 -21.23 -45.14 25.34
N GLY A 240 -20.47 -46.22 25.38
CA GLY A 240 -20.88 -47.61 25.51
C GLY A 240 -19.63 -48.46 25.65
#